data_AF-A0A6N7PZP7-F1
#
_entry.id   AF-A0A6N7PZP7-F1
#
_cell.length_a   1.000
_cell.length_b   1.000
_cell.length_c   1.000
_cell.angle_alpha   90.00
_cell.angle_beta   90.00
_cell.angle_gamma   90.00
#
_symmetry.space_group_name_H-M   'P 1'
#
loop_
_entity.id
_entity.type
_entity.pdbx_description
1 polymer ?
#
loop_
_entity_poly.entity_id
_entity_poly.type
_entity_poly.pdbx_seq_one_letter_code
_entity_poly.pdbx_strand_id
1 'polypeptide(L)'
;MPLLPPRLAPLALLFFLAALGPACTAELEEGCLDGQCVPPGQPPIPPLPTTGSGGGGGGGGDVDAGDAGPTTCDVTPETGDFPCDVFAVLQTHCHTCHQSPPVSGAPYSLLTYEDTRALHGMTTKPRFVRMAEVVESGFMPLGATLPEAEKQTLLDWLTTCGLPAPDGMGCE
;
A
#
# COMPACT_ATOMS: atom_id res chain seq x y z
N MET A 1 15.40 -25.98 56.58
CA MET A 1 15.88 -27.35 56.28
C MET A 1 14.67 -28.27 56.43
N PRO A 2 14.27 -29.11 55.45
CA PRO A 2 15.07 -29.97 54.56
C PRO A 2 14.88 -29.64 53.05
N LEU A 3 15.92 -29.68 52.22
CA LEU A 3 16.55 -30.79 51.47
C LEU A 3 15.87 -31.12 50.12
N LEU A 4 16.55 -30.66 49.06
CA LEU A 4 16.41 -31.04 47.66
C LEU A 4 16.64 -32.55 47.46
N PRO A 5 16.18 -33.11 46.33
CA PRO A 5 17.07 -33.97 45.55
C PRO A 5 17.20 -33.56 44.08
N PRO A 6 18.21 -34.10 43.37
CA PRO A 6 18.76 -33.48 42.17
C PRO A 6 18.65 -34.38 40.91
N ARG A 7 19.03 -33.78 39.77
CA ARG A 7 19.51 -34.37 38.50
C ARG A 7 18.55 -35.21 37.67
N LEU A 8 18.43 -34.86 36.38
CA LEU A 8 19.04 -35.62 35.28
C LEU A 8 18.75 -34.90 33.94
N ALA A 9 19.79 -34.34 33.34
CA ALA A 9 19.88 -34.25 31.88
C ALA A 9 20.38 -35.61 31.37
N PRO A 10 19.98 -36.05 30.16
CA PRO A 10 20.96 -35.97 29.06
C PRO A 10 20.37 -35.82 27.64
N LEU A 11 21.29 -35.43 26.74
CA LEU A 11 21.42 -35.81 25.31
C LEU A 11 20.20 -35.61 24.39
N ALA A 12 20.26 -34.61 23.51
CA ALA A 12 20.83 -34.73 22.16
C ALA A 12 19.99 -35.60 21.21
N LEU A 13 19.22 -34.93 20.34
CA LEU A 13 18.96 -35.44 18.99
C LEU A 13 19.12 -34.28 18.01
N LEU A 14 20.30 -34.22 17.41
CA LEU A 14 20.55 -33.57 16.14
C LEU A 14 19.65 -34.24 15.08
N PHE A 15 18.75 -33.47 14.48
CA PHE A 15 18.31 -33.75 13.11
C PHE A 15 18.63 -32.52 12.25
N PHE A 16 19.78 -32.63 11.58
CA PHE A 16 20.11 -31.90 10.37
C PHE A 16 19.12 -32.34 9.29
N LEU A 17 18.22 -31.46 8.86
CA LEU A 17 17.70 -31.48 7.48
C LEU A 17 18.07 -30.15 6.84
N ALA A 18 19.26 -30.14 6.26
CA ALA A 18 19.65 -29.19 5.24
C ALA A 18 18.83 -29.50 3.98
N ALA A 19 17.77 -28.73 3.74
CA ALA A 19 17.16 -28.62 2.42
C ALA A 19 17.75 -27.40 1.71
N LEU A 20 18.97 -27.56 1.17
CA LEU A 20 19.42 -26.73 0.07
C LEU A 20 18.64 -27.18 -1.18
N GLY A 21 17.51 -26.53 -1.42
CA GLY A 21 16.85 -26.55 -2.72
C GLY A 21 17.54 -25.55 -3.66
N PRO A 22 17.70 -25.88 -4.96
CA PRO A 22 18.38 -25.03 -5.92
C PRO A 22 17.57 -23.76 -6.17
N ALA A 23 18.24 -22.62 -6.01
CA ALA A 23 17.84 -21.38 -6.63
C ALA A 23 17.97 -21.53 -8.16
N CYS A 24 16.83 -21.67 -8.83
CA CYS A 24 16.58 -21.17 -10.18
C CYS A 24 15.32 -20.28 -10.03
N THR A 25 15.49 -19.00 -9.71
CA THR A 25 15.49 -17.86 -10.66
C THR A 25 14.09 -17.59 -11.21
N ALA A 26 13.35 -16.73 -10.51
CA ALA A 26 12.32 -15.92 -11.16
C ALA A 26 13.04 -14.83 -11.97
N GLU A 27 13.38 -15.15 -13.21
CA GLU A 27 13.62 -14.13 -14.24
C GLU A 27 12.29 -13.95 -14.95
N LEU A 28 11.51 -12.97 -14.51
CA LEU A 28 10.44 -12.40 -15.35
C LEU A 28 11.13 -11.60 -16.44
N GLU A 29 11.65 -12.28 -17.46
CA GLU A 29 11.96 -11.64 -18.73
C GLU A 29 10.66 -11.46 -19.52
N GLU A 30 10.51 -10.27 -20.10
CA GLU A 30 9.37 -9.72 -20.84
C GLU A 30 9.00 -10.50 -22.13
N GLY A 31 8.76 -11.81 -22.04
CA GLY A 31 8.57 -12.66 -23.23
C GLY A 31 7.38 -13.64 -23.23
N CYS A 32 6.63 -13.76 -22.13
CA CYS A 32 5.62 -14.82 -22.00
C CYS A 32 4.16 -14.36 -21.85
N LEU A 33 3.84 -13.08 -22.09
CA LEU A 33 2.45 -12.60 -22.06
C LEU A 33 1.78 -12.51 -23.45
N ASP A 34 2.54 -12.64 -24.54
CA ASP A 34 2.01 -12.52 -25.92
C ASP A 34 1.95 -13.83 -26.72
N GLY A 35 2.03 -14.98 -26.06
CA GLY A 35 1.26 -16.14 -26.50
C GLY A 35 1.89 -17.14 -27.48
N GLN A 36 3.22 -17.29 -27.64
CA GLN A 36 3.79 -18.58 -28.09
C GLN A 36 5.19 -18.86 -27.53
N CYS A 37 5.30 -19.98 -26.79
CA CYS A 37 6.58 -20.47 -26.27
C CYS A 37 7.37 -21.18 -27.39
N VAL A 38 8.54 -20.64 -27.75
CA VAL A 38 9.52 -21.34 -28.61
C VAL A 38 10.65 -21.88 -27.73
N PRO A 39 10.97 -23.18 -27.76
CA PRO A 39 12.09 -23.75 -27.00
C PRO A 39 13.46 -23.24 -27.49
N PRO A 40 14.48 -23.16 -26.62
CA PRO A 40 15.82 -22.73 -27.02
C PRO A 40 16.45 -23.75 -28.00
N GLY A 41 16.98 -23.25 -29.11
CA GLY A 41 17.69 -24.04 -30.13
C GLY A 41 17.14 -23.94 -31.56
N GLN A 42 16.10 -23.14 -31.81
CA GLN A 42 15.53 -22.96 -33.14
C GLN A 42 15.87 -21.57 -33.72
N PRO A 43 16.28 -21.46 -35.00
CA PRO A 43 16.58 -20.17 -35.62
C PRO A 43 15.31 -19.32 -35.77
N PRO A 44 15.43 -17.98 -35.74
CA PRO A 44 14.27 -17.08 -35.79
C PRO A 44 13.52 -17.22 -37.12
N ILE A 45 12.20 -17.37 -37.03
CA ILE A 45 11.30 -17.38 -38.19
C ILE A 45 11.05 -15.91 -38.60
N PRO A 46 11.17 -15.54 -39.88
CA PRO A 46 10.86 -14.17 -40.32
C PRO A 46 9.37 -13.86 -40.15
N PRO A 47 9.00 -12.61 -39.82
CA PRO A 47 7.60 -12.25 -39.54
C PRO A 47 6.75 -12.34 -40.81
N LEU A 48 5.63 -13.06 -40.71
CA LEU A 48 4.52 -12.96 -41.67
C LEU A 48 3.68 -11.72 -41.37
N PRO A 49 3.13 -11.03 -42.37
CA PRO A 49 2.12 -9.99 -42.13
C PRO A 49 0.77 -10.63 -41.86
N THR A 50 0.32 -10.64 -40.61
CA THR A 50 -1.06 -11.04 -40.26
C THR A 50 -1.88 -9.83 -39.84
N THR A 51 -2.54 -9.25 -40.83
CA THR A 51 -3.71 -8.37 -40.70
C THR A 51 -4.91 -9.21 -40.25
N GLY A 52 -5.64 -8.78 -39.21
CA GLY A 52 -7.08 -9.08 -39.10
C GLY A 52 -7.62 -9.51 -37.73
N SER A 53 -8.50 -8.63 -37.21
CA SER A 53 -9.74 -8.83 -36.43
C SER A 53 -10.18 -10.20 -35.90
N GLY A 54 -10.78 -10.12 -34.70
CA GLY A 54 -11.74 -11.05 -34.11
C GLY A 54 -11.11 -11.81 -32.93
N GLY A 55 -11.67 -11.90 -31.72
CA GLY A 55 -13.01 -11.66 -31.22
C GLY A 55 -13.31 -12.74 -30.16
N GLY A 56 -14.00 -12.38 -29.08
CA GLY A 56 -14.75 -13.32 -28.24
C GLY A 56 -14.18 -13.71 -26.87
N GLY A 57 -14.68 -13.04 -25.82
CA GLY A 57 -15.67 -13.65 -24.91
C GLY A 57 -15.20 -14.51 -23.72
N GLY A 58 -15.65 -14.12 -22.52
CA GLY A 58 -16.33 -15.04 -21.60
C GLY A 58 -15.90 -15.04 -20.13
N GLY A 59 -16.85 -14.69 -19.24
CA GLY A 59 -16.87 -14.99 -17.80
C GLY A 59 -16.79 -13.73 -16.93
N GLY A 60 -17.86 -13.17 -16.38
CA GLY A 60 -18.98 -13.85 -15.73
C GLY A 60 -18.81 -13.73 -14.21
N GLY A 61 -18.87 -12.50 -13.69
CA GLY A 61 -18.98 -12.20 -12.27
C GLY A 61 -20.03 -11.11 -12.14
N ASP A 62 -21.18 -11.44 -11.57
CA ASP A 62 -22.25 -10.53 -11.25
C ASP A 62 -21.74 -9.49 -10.24
N VAL A 63 -21.20 -8.37 -10.74
CA VAL A 63 -21.20 -7.13 -9.97
C VAL A 63 -22.51 -6.44 -10.30
N ASP A 64 -23.37 -6.37 -9.29
CA ASP A 64 -24.59 -5.59 -9.29
C ASP A 64 -24.23 -4.18 -9.78
N ALA A 65 -24.66 -3.83 -10.99
CA ALA A 65 -24.61 -2.47 -11.51
C ALA A 65 -25.75 -1.68 -10.84
N GLY A 66 -25.64 -1.55 -9.53
CA GLY A 66 -26.53 -0.79 -8.68
C GLY A 66 -25.88 0.54 -8.33
N ASP A 67 -26.37 1.60 -8.95
CA ASP A 67 -26.24 2.99 -8.53
C ASP A 67 -24.80 3.55 -8.46
N ALA A 68 -24.46 4.41 -9.42
CA ALA A 68 -23.44 5.45 -9.21
C ALA A 68 -23.99 6.50 -8.22
N GLY A 69 -24.38 6.04 -7.03
CA GLY A 69 -24.67 6.83 -5.87
C GLY A 69 -23.41 7.58 -5.45
N PRO A 70 -23.55 8.64 -4.64
CA PRO A 70 -22.42 9.48 -4.30
C PRO A 70 -21.31 8.59 -3.72
N THR A 71 -20.09 8.78 -4.23
CA THR A 71 -18.86 8.15 -3.73
C THR A 71 -18.60 8.67 -2.31
N THR A 72 -19.48 8.36 -1.38
CA THR A 72 -19.38 8.80 0.00
C THR A 72 -18.44 7.86 0.70
N CYS A 73 -17.48 8.43 1.39
CA CYS A 73 -16.48 7.70 2.17
C CYS A 73 -17.06 7.01 3.41
N ASP A 74 -18.39 6.85 3.49
CA ASP A 74 -19.15 6.38 4.65
C ASP A 74 -18.86 4.91 5.02
N VAL A 75 -18.32 4.13 4.08
CA VAL A 75 -17.93 2.72 4.29
C VAL A 75 -16.42 2.53 4.50
N THR A 76 -15.65 3.62 4.58
CA THR A 76 -14.20 3.51 4.80
C THR A 76 -13.90 3.14 6.25
N PRO A 77 -13.00 2.19 6.53
CA PRO A 77 -12.60 1.86 7.90
C PRO A 77 -12.03 3.08 8.64
N GLU A 78 -12.41 3.21 9.93
CA GLU A 78 -11.94 4.28 10.81
C GLU A 78 -10.57 3.99 11.44
N THR A 79 -10.08 2.77 11.30
CA THR A 79 -8.77 2.29 11.78
C THR A 79 -8.08 1.51 10.67
N GLY A 80 -6.76 1.41 10.74
CA GLY A 80 -5.96 0.65 9.77
C GLY A 80 -4.55 1.20 9.70
N ASP A 81 -3.78 0.73 8.73
CA ASP A 81 -2.43 1.23 8.49
C ASP A 81 -2.38 2.13 7.25
N PHE A 82 -1.46 3.09 7.18
CA PHE A 82 -1.24 3.84 5.93
C PHE A 82 -0.64 2.96 4.81
N PRO A 83 -0.99 3.21 3.53
CA PRO A 83 -0.15 2.78 2.42
C PRO A 83 1.28 3.31 2.56
N CYS A 84 2.28 2.47 2.26
CA CYS A 84 3.68 2.79 2.58
C CYS A 84 4.25 4.01 1.84
N ASP A 85 3.82 4.22 0.60
CA ASP A 85 4.16 5.42 -0.18
C ASP A 85 3.54 6.68 0.43
N VAL A 86 2.27 6.62 0.83
CA VAL A 86 1.57 7.71 1.54
C VAL A 86 2.28 8.01 2.86
N PHE A 87 2.58 6.99 3.67
CA PHE A 87 3.27 7.15 4.94
C PHE A 87 4.64 7.82 4.77
N ALA A 88 5.41 7.45 3.75
CA ALA A 88 6.70 8.06 3.48
C ALA A 88 6.57 9.57 3.22
N VAL A 89 5.56 9.99 2.47
CA VAL A 89 5.30 11.43 2.21
C VAL A 89 4.86 12.15 3.48
N LEU A 90 3.92 11.56 4.24
CA LEU A 90 3.45 12.12 5.51
C LEU A 90 4.59 12.27 6.52
N GLN A 91 5.42 11.24 6.66
CA GLN A 91 6.59 11.25 7.56
C GLN A 91 7.58 12.35 7.18
N THR A 92 7.87 12.49 5.89
CA THR A 92 8.88 13.44 5.40
C THR A 92 8.39 14.90 5.51
N HIS A 93 7.13 15.17 5.17
CA HIS A 93 6.64 16.53 4.96
C HIS A 93 5.63 17.03 5.99
N CYS A 94 4.86 16.12 6.60
CA CYS A 94 3.75 16.50 7.48
C CYS A 94 4.08 16.29 8.95
N HIS A 95 4.71 15.15 9.30
CA HIS A 95 4.95 14.76 10.69
C HIS A 95 5.90 15.72 11.40
N THR A 96 6.77 16.44 10.70
CA THR A 96 7.65 17.46 11.33
C THR A 96 6.89 18.52 12.13
N CYS A 97 5.67 18.86 11.71
CA CYS A 97 4.80 19.83 12.41
C CYS A 97 3.59 19.16 13.07
N HIS A 98 2.99 18.17 12.41
CA HIS A 98 1.79 17.46 12.89
C HIS A 98 2.13 16.33 13.89
N GLN A 99 2.85 16.69 14.95
CA GLN A 99 3.24 15.81 16.05
C GLN A 99 2.16 15.69 17.13
N SER A 100 2.44 14.91 18.17
CA SER A 100 1.69 14.89 19.43
C SER A 100 2.62 15.22 20.62
N PRO A 101 2.58 16.44 21.19
CA PRO A 101 1.72 17.57 20.81
C PRO A 101 2.13 18.22 19.48
N PRO A 102 1.20 18.89 18.77
CA PRO A 102 1.52 19.61 17.53
C PRO A 102 2.53 20.74 17.77
N VAL A 103 3.35 21.02 16.75
CA VAL A 103 4.36 22.08 16.80
C VAL A 103 4.23 23.01 15.59
N SER A 104 4.93 24.15 15.62
CA SER A 104 4.98 25.11 14.51
C SER A 104 3.61 25.60 14.01
N GLY A 105 2.61 25.63 14.91
CA GLY A 105 1.26 26.10 14.60
C GLY A 105 0.35 25.06 13.94
N ALA A 106 0.77 23.79 13.82
CA ALA A 106 -0.12 22.72 13.41
C ALA A 106 -1.28 22.55 14.44
N PRO A 107 -2.53 22.37 14.00
CA PRO A 107 -3.68 22.31 14.92
C PRO A 107 -3.92 20.93 15.53
N TYR A 108 -3.35 19.85 14.98
CA TYR A 108 -3.56 18.47 15.41
C TYR A 108 -2.44 17.53 14.92
N SER A 109 -2.35 16.37 15.55
CA SER A 109 -1.49 15.25 15.16
C SER A 109 -1.99 14.60 13.86
N LEU A 110 -1.05 14.08 13.06
CA LEU A 110 -1.30 13.27 11.85
C LEU A 110 -0.41 12.01 11.84
N LEU A 111 -0.02 11.51 13.02
CA LEU A 111 1.00 10.47 13.14
C LEU A 111 0.48 9.06 12.85
N THR A 112 -0.82 8.81 13.02
CA THR A 112 -1.46 7.52 12.78
C THR A 112 -2.56 7.65 11.74
N TYR A 113 -3.00 6.53 11.16
CA TYR A 113 -4.11 6.53 10.23
C TYR A 113 -5.39 7.14 10.85
N GLU A 114 -5.72 6.79 12.09
CA GLU A 114 -6.89 7.30 12.82
C GLU A 114 -6.86 8.81 12.99
N ASP A 115 -5.68 9.41 13.11
CA ASP A 115 -5.55 10.87 13.18
C ASP A 115 -6.08 11.55 11.92
N THR A 116 -6.03 10.89 10.75
CA THR A 116 -6.58 11.42 9.49
C THR A 116 -8.09 11.20 9.37
N ARG A 117 -8.62 10.20 10.07
CA ARG A 117 -10.05 9.87 10.14
C ARG A 117 -10.82 10.77 11.09
N ALA A 118 -10.17 11.20 12.16
CA ALA A 118 -10.76 12.09 13.14
C ALA A 118 -11.35 13.37 12.51
N LEU A 119 -12.39 13.92 13.15
CA LEU A 119 -12.98 15.17 12.71
C LEU A 119 -12.00 16.33 12.85
N HIS A 120 -12.04 17.24 11.88
CA HIS A 120 -11.32 18.50 11.94
C HIS A 120 -12.03 19.41 12.96
N GLY A 121 -11.48 19.64 14.15
CA GLY A 121 -12.16 20.25 15.31
C GLY A 121 -12.91 21.59 15.11
N MET A 122 -12.75 22.26 13.97
CA MET A 122 -13.51 23.47 13.56
C MET A 122 -14.71 23.19 12.64
N THR A 123 -14.86 21.97 12.13
CA THR A 123 -15.91 21.57 11.18
C THR A 123 -16.37 20.13 11.47
N THR A 124 -17.38 19.64 10.76
CA THR A 124 -17.79 18.23 10.81
C THR A 124 -17.10 17.37 9.73
N LYS A 125 -16.10 17.91 9.03
CA LYS A 125 -15.37 17.16 8.00
C LYS A 125 -14.27 16.30 8.65
N PRO A 126 -14.07 15.05 8.18
CA PRO A 126 -12.86 14.30 8.49
C PRO A 126 -11.59 15.04 8.07
N ARG A 127 -10.48 14.85 8.80
CA ARG A 127 -9.23 15.56 8.52
C ARG A 127 -8.64 15.21 7.16
N PHE A 128 -8.79 13.98 6.64
CA PHE A 128 -8.32 13.63 5.30
C PHE A 128 -8.97 14.50 4.21
N VAL A 129 -10.26 14.84 4.35
CA VAL A 129 -10.93 15.77 3.42
C VAL A 129 -10.28 17.14 3.48
N ARG A 130 -9.98 17.63 4.68
CA ARG A 130 -9.27 18.92 4.84
C ARG A 130 -7.84 18.85 4.31
N MET A 131 -7.15 17.72 4.49
CA MET A 131 -5.80 17.50 3.95
C MET A 131 -5.81 17.64 2.44
N ALA A 132 -6.78 17.06 1.74
CA ALA A 132 -6.92 17.21 0.29
C ALA A 132 -7.00 18.68 -0.12
N GLU A 133 -7.88 19.47 0.52
CA GLU A 133 -8.07 20.90 0.23
C GLU A 133 -6.77 21.72 0.40
N VAL A 134 -6.01 21.48 1.48
CA VAL A 134 -4.80 22.26 1.78
C VAL A 134 -3.57 21.81 0.99
N VAL A 135 -3.49 20.53 0.62
CA VAL A 135 -2.44 20.01 -0.27
C VAL A 135 -2.70 20.45 -1.71
N GLU A 136 -3.93 20.34 -2.19
CA GLU A 136 -4.32 20.74 -3.56
C GLU A 136 -4.02 22.21 -3.80
N SER A 137 -4.44 23.08 -2.87
CA SER A 137 -4.19 24.53 -2.92
C SER A 137 -2.72 24.92 -2.72
N GLY A 138 -1.85 23.98 -2.33
CA GLY A 138 -0.44 24.24 -2.02
C GLY A 138 -0.24 25.04 -0.73
N PHE A 139 -1.25 25.14 0.14
CA PHE A 139 -1.13 25.80 1.43
C PHE A 139 -0.26 24.99 2.41
N MET A 140 -0.32 23.67 2.31
CA MET A 140 0.52 22.76 3.07
C MET A 140 1.48 21.99 2.16
N PRO A 141 2.72 21.72 2.61
CA PRO A 141 3.31 22.12 3.90
C PRO A 141 3.69 23.62 3.97
N LEU A 142 3.59 24.24 5.15
CA LEU A 142 3.97 25.65 5.32
C LEU A 142 5.47 25.87 5.14
N GLY A 143 5.85 26.86 4.33
CA GLY A 143 7.26 27.24 4.12
C GLY A 143 8.06 26.27 3.26
N ALA A 144 7.42 25.24 2.71
CA ALA A 144 8.00 24.30 1.77
C ALA A 144 7.05 24.05 0.61
N THR A 145 7.53 23.40 -0.44
CA THR A 145 6.70 22.94 -1.55
C THR A 145 6.83 21.43 -1.64
N LEU A 146 5.69 20.76 -1.74
CA LEU A 146 5.65 19.32 -1.91
C LEU A 146 6.08 18.97 -3.35
N PRO A 147 7.01 18.03 -3.56
CA PRO A 147 7.35 17.54 -4.90
C PRO A 147 6.10 17.06 -5.63
N GLU A 148 5.98 17.35 -6.93
CA GLU A 148 4.75 17.08 -7.68
C GLU A 148 4.32 15.61 -7.65
N ALA A 149 5.28 14.69 -7.76
CA ALA A 149 5.01 13.25 -7.68
C ALA A 149 4.42 12.84 -6.32
N GLU A 150 4.97 13.37 -5.22
CA GLU A 150 4.52 13.07 -3.86
C GLU A 150 3.19 13.76 -3.53
N LYS A 151 2.98 14.97 -4.07
CA LYS A 151 1.68 15.64 -4.04
C LYS A 151 0.62 14.78 -4.70
N GLN A 152 0.92 14.21 -5.88
CA GLN A 152 -0.02 13.34 -6.57
C GLN A 152 -0.29 12.06 -5.78
N THR A 153 0.74 11.40 -5.23
CA THR A 153 0.57 10.24 -4.33
C THR A 153 -0.39 10.54 -3.17
N LEU A 154 -0.23 11.69 -2.50
CA LEU A 154 -1.12 12.11 -1.43
C LEU A 154 -2.54 12.40 -1.93
N LEU A 155 -2.69 13.15 -3.03
CA LEU A 155 -4.01 13.51 -3.55
C LEU A 155 -4.79 12.30 -4.05
N ASP A 156 -4.13 11.34 -4.72
CA ASP A 156 -4.77 10.11 -5.16
C ASP A 156 -5.34 9.32 -3.97
N TRP A 157 -4.58 9.21 -2.89
CA TRP A 157 -5.04 8.58 -1.66
C TRP A 157 -6.16 9.38 -0.97
N LEU A 158 -5.99 10.69 -0.78
CA LEU A 158 -6.95 11.54 -0.08
C LEU A 158 -8.30 11.67 -0.82
N THR A 159 -8.27 11.69 -2.15
CA THR A 159 -9.49 11.80 -2.99
C THR A 159 -10.19 10.45 -3.17
N THR A 160 -9.51 9.33 -2.90
CA THR A 160 -10.10 7.99 -2.82
C THR A 160 -10.48 7.61 -1.39
N CYS A 161 -10.96 8.57 -0.62
CA CYS A 161 -11.42 8.41 0.76
C CYS A 161 -10.33 8.08 1.79
N GLY A 162 -9.06 8.12 1.42
CA GLY A 162 -7.95 7.80 2.30
C GLY A 162 -8.06 6.38 2.85
N LEU A 163 -8.29 5.39 1.98
CA LEU A 163 -8.41 3.99 2.38
C LEU A 163 -7.15 3.49 3.11
N PRO A 164 -7.28 2.62 4.12
CA PRO A 164 -6.11 2.02 4.74
C PRO A 164 -5.46 1.03 3.78
N ALA A 165 -4.19 0.72 4.02
CA ALA A 165 -3.55 -0.42 3.40
C ALA A 165 -4.28 -1.72 3.81
N PRO A 166 -4.26 -2.77 2.97
CA PRO A 166 -4.77 -4.06 3.39
C PRO A 166 -3.97 -4.61 4.58
N ASP A 167 -4.62 -5.42 5.40
CA ASP A 167 -4.05 -5.96 6.65
C ASP A 167 -2.63 -6.52 6.47
N GLY A 168 -1.68 -5.99 7.26
CA GLY A 168 -0.28 -6.43 7.25
C GLY A 168 0.56 -5.93 6.07
N MET A 169 0.02 -5.05 5.22
CA MET A 169 0.75 -4.42 4.11
C MET A 169 0.95 -2.91 4.28
N GLY A 170 0.45 -2.34 5.37
CA GLY A 170 0.65 -0.91 5.65
C GLY A 170 1.95 -0.60 6.37
N CYS A 171 2.18 0.69 6.49
CA CYS A 171 3.33 1.25 7.18
C CYS A 171 2.84 2.28 8.21
N GLU A 172 3.02 1.96 9.49
CA GLU A 172 3.05 2.89 10.62
C GLU A 172 3.76 2.28 11.83
#